data_AF-A0A7C4BD70-F1
#
_entry.id   AF-A0A7C4BD70-F1
#
_cell.length_a   1.000
_cell.length_b   1.000
_cell.length_c   1.000
_cell.angle_alpha   90.00
_cell.angle_beta   90.00
_cell.angle_gamma   90.00
#
_symmetry.space_group_name_H-M   'P 1'
#
loop_
_entity.id
_entity.type
_entity.pdbx_description
1 polymer ?
#
loop_
_entity_poly.entity_id
_entity_poly.type
_entity_poly.pdbx_seq_one_letter_code
_entity_poly.pdbx_strand_id
1 'polypeptide(L)'
;MGEAPIIIREAPVEEVELLVFVMDGSGSMGSTDTFDRRRRADHLHELVKATLERLAKSTRKDIYRVSFIYFSDNVHVEEQGGRKYFTIDEALQLLKNPLDVASGKSTSIAGALRKALELVEEFDRDDTLPTNKRITLFLFTDGAENVETKDAVKHVANQIKAHRLAPILATIAFGTEGEMDKDLLMEIASESSERQKRHLRIAKVAEHLPNANKLFVDGHVGGEITKQKAEALRNFVYVLSATKKEG
;
A
#
# COMPACT_ATOMS: atom_id res chain seq x y z
N MET A 1 -39.98 -28.87 21.73
CA MET A 1 -39.91 -28.23 20.40
C MET A 1 -38.63 -27.44 20.38
N GLY A 2 -37.61 -27.93 19.68
CA GLY A 2 -36.34 -27.20 19.53
C GLY A 2 -36.45 -26.29 18.32
N GLU A 3 -36.31 -24.98 18.52
CA GLU A 3 -36.22 -24.03 17.42
C GLU A 3 -34.97 -24.35 16.61
N ALA A 4 -35.15 -24.58 15.31
CA ALA A 4 -34.03 -24.78 14.39
C ALA A 4 -33.19 -23.50 14.35
N PRO A 5 -31.85 -23.60 14.41
CA PRO A 5 -30.99 -22.43 14.33
C PRO A 5 -31.18 -21.74 12.97
N ILE A 6 -31.42 -20.43 13.02
CA ILE A 6 -31.46 -19.58 11.83
C ILE A 6 -30.06 -19.58 11.23
N ILE A 7 -29.86 -20.33 10.15
CA ILE A 7 -28.65 -20.25 9.33
C ILE A 7 -28.78 -18.96 8.53
N ILE A 8 -28.21 -17.87 9.04
CA ILE A 8 -27.97 -16.66 8.25
C ILE A 8 -26.93 -17.04 7.21
N ARG A 9 -27.37 -17.37 5.99
CA ARG A 9 -26.48 -17.45 4.84
C ARG A 9 -26.02 -16.01 4.56
N GLU A 10 -24.79 -15.68 4.94
CA GLU A 10 -24.16 -14.43 4.51
C GLU A 10 -24.26 -14.34 2.99
N ALA A 11 -24.88 -13.27 2.50
CA ALA A 11 -25.04 -13.05 1.07
C ALA A 11 -23.65 -13.05 0.41
N PRO A 12 -23.52 -13.62 -0.81
CA PRO A 12 -22.24 -13.63 -1.51
C PRO A 12 -21.74 -12.20 -1.68
N VAL A 13 -20.47 -11.97 -1.35
CA VAL A 13 -19.84 -10.66 -1.47
C VAL A 13 -19.80 -10.27 -2.95
N GLU A 14 -20.53 -9.23 -3.34
CA GLU A 14 -20.65 -8.80 -4.74
C GLU A 14 -19.39 -8.10 -5.28
N GLU A 15 -18.45 -7.72 -4.41
CA GLU A 15 -17.22 -7.03 -4.76
C GLU A 15 -16.00 -7.55 -4.00
N VAL A 16 -14.82 -7.39 -4.59
CA VAL A 16 -13.54 -7.69 -3.94
C VAL A 16 -12.55 -6.56 -4.16
N GLU A 17 -11.73 -6.28 -3.15
CA GLU A 17 -10.71 -5.24 -3.20
C GLU A 17 -9.34 -5.81 -2.81
N LEU A 18 -8.39 -5.74 -3.74
CA LEU A 18 -6.99 -6.08 -3.49
C LEU A 18 -6.24 -4.86 -2.96
N LEU A 19 -5.63 -5.01 -1.79
CA LEU A 19 -4.67 -4.08 -1.21
C LEU A 19 -3.26 -4.66 -1.43
N VAL A 20 -2.41 -3.94 -2.17
CA VAL A 20 -1.02 -4.34 -2.40
C VAL A 20 -0.10 -3.41 -1.63
N PHE A 21 0.62 -3.95 -0.65
CA PHE A 21 1.62 -3.18 0.10
C PHE A 21 2.99 -3.46 -0.51
N VAL A 22 3.54 -2.47 -1.22
CA VAL A 22 4.86 -2.51 -1.85
C VAL A 22 5.83 -1.79 -0.93
N MET A 23 6.64 -2.56 -0.21
CA MET A 23 7.42 -2.10 0.95
C MET A 23 8.93 -2.18 0.68
N ASP A 24 9.58 -1.03 0.80
CA ASP A 24 11.02 -0.89 0.67
C ASP A 24 11.76 -1.50 1.88
N GLY A 25 12.75 -2.33 1.58
CA GLY A 25 13.68 -2.97 2.52
C GLY A 25 15.13 -2.58 2.26
N SER A 26 15.39 -1.50 1.53
CA SER A 26 16.74 -0.98 1.30
C SER A 26 17.42 -0.54 2.61
N GLY A 27 18.74 -0.42 2.59
CA GLY A 27 19.55 -0.14 3.79
C GLY A 27 19.18 1.16 4.50
N SER A 28 18.69 2.16 3.77
CA SER A 28 18.19 3.44 4.33
C SER A 28 16.99 3.23 5.26
N MET A 29 16.18 2.19 5.01
CA MET A 29 15.06 1.82 5.89
C MET A 29 15.53 1.32 7.26
N GLY A 30 16.82 1.03 7.41
CA GLY A 30 17.49 0.75 8.68
C GLY A 30 17.83 1.99 9.53
N SER A 31 17.64 3.20 9.00
CA SER A 31 17.87 4.46 9.73
C SER A 31 16.94 4.58 10.95
N THR A 32 17.46 5.21 12.01
CA THR A 32 16.80 5.39 13.32
C THR A 32 16.43 6.85 13.61
N ASP A 33 16.29 7.65 12.56
CA ASP A 33 15.82 9.05 12.59
C ASP A 33 14.29 9.15 12.76
N THR A 34 13.77 8.35 13.67
CA THR A 34 12.37 8.33 14.06
C THR A 34 12.22 8.87 15.49
N PHE A 35 11.01 9.32 15.83
CA PHE A 35 10.73 9.93 17.15
C PHE A 35 11.07 9.03 18.36
N ASP A 36 11.13 7.70 18.17
CA ASP A 36 11.44 6.72 19.21
C ASP A 36 12.75 5.94 18.97
N ARG A 37 13.56 6.37 17.99
CA ARG A 37 14.85 5.77 17.62
C ARG A 37 14.78 4.33 17.10
N ARG A 38 13.60 3.81 16.77
CA ARG A 38 13.47 2.54 16.05
C ARG A 38 13.69 2.72 14.56
N ARG A 39 13.89 1.63 13.83
CA ARG A 39 14.19 1.70 12.39
C ARG A 39 12.94 2.15 11.63
N ARG A 40 13.12 2.90 10.54
CA ARG A 40 12.00 3.29 9.65
C ARG A 40 11.17 2.08 9.20
N ALA A 41 11.84 0.96 8.89
CA ALA A 41 11.18 -0.31 8.54
C ALA A 41 10.28 -0.87 9.65
N ASP A 42 10.66 -0.69 10.93
CA ASP A 42 9.83 -1.12 12.06
C ASP A 42 8.55 -0.30 12.13
N HIS A 43 8.63 1.01 11.91
CA HIS A 43 7.46 1.90 11.82
C HIS A 43 6.56 1.58 10.63
N LEU A 44 7.15 1.26 9.46
CA LEU A 44 6.40 0.82 8.29
C LEU A 44 5.65 -0.49 8.57
N HIS A 45 6.34 -1.49 9.13
CA HIS A 45 5.72 -2.76 9.51
C HIS A 45 4.55 -2.55 10.48
N GLU A 46 4.74 -1.73 11.53
CA GLU A 46 3.66 -1.41 12.48
C GLU A 46 2.49 -0.65 11.85
N LEU A 47 2.77 0.25 10.91
CA LEU A 47 1.74 0.99 10.18
C LEU A 47 0.87 0.04 9.37
N VAL A 48 1.48 -0.87 8.61
CA VAL A 48 0.74 -1.85 7.81
C VAL A 48 -0.04 -2.79 8.72
N LYS A 49 0.61 -3.33 9.77
CA LYS A 49 -0.05 -4.19 10.76
C LYS A 49 -1.27 -3.52 11.39
N ALA A 50 -1.13 -2.30 11.90
CA ALA A 50 -2.23 -1.57 12.53
C ALA A 50 -3.38 -1.27 11.55
N THR A 51 -3.04 -1.02 10.27
CA THR A 51 -4.04 -0.85 9.21
C THR A 51 -4.83 -2.14 9.00
N LEU A 52 -4.15 -3.28 8.87
CA LEU A 52 -4.78 -4.59 8.69
C LEU A 52 -5.63 -4.99 9.92
N GLU A 53 -5.12 -4.79 11.13
CA GLU A 53 -5.89 -5.04 12.37
C GLU A 53 -7.16 -4.20 12.47
N ARG A 54 -7.13 -2.97 11.93
CA ARG A 54 -8.32 -2.11 11.87
C ARG A 54 -9.29 -2.58 10.80
N LEU A 55 -8.80 -2.99 9.63
CA LEU A 55 -9.62 -3.54 8.56
C LEU A 55 -10.25 -4.89 8.97
N ALA A 56 -9.56 -5.72 9.75
CA ALA A 56 -10.08 -6.97 10.30
C ALA A 56 -11.32 -6.78 11.18
N LYS A 57 -11.42 -5.61 11.83
CA LYS A 57 -12.56 -5.20 12.67
C LYS A 57 -13.66 -4.48 11.89
N SER A 58 -13.47 -4.24 10.59
CA SER A 58 -14.45 -3.58 9.73
C SER A 58 -15.57 -4.54 9.33
N THR A 59 -16.78 -4.01 9.14
CA THR A 59 -17.89 -4.75 8.53
C THR A 59 -17.63 -5.17 7.08
N ARG A 60 -16.56 -4.64 6.46
CA ARG A 60 -16.13 -4.96 5.09
C ARG A 60 -14.94 -5.92 5.04
N LYS A 61 -14.52 -6.53 6.15
CA LYS A 61 -13.30 -7.34 6.21
C LYS A 61 -13.21 -8.41 5.10
N ASP A 62 -14.34 -9.05 4.77
CA ASP A 62 -14.37 -10.22 3.87
C ASP A 62 -14.20 -9.85 2.39
N ILE A 63 -14.39 -8.58 2.05
CA ILE A 63 -14.18 -8.08 0.68
C ILE A 63 -12.70 -7.90 0.37
N TYR A 64 -11.85 -7.79 1.38
CA TYR A 64 -10.45 -7.44 1.19
C TYR A 64 -9.62 -8.69 0.88
N ARG A 65 -8.72 -8.51 -0.08
CA ARG A 65 -7.56 -9.37 -0.30
C ARG A 65 -6.32 -8.52 -0.12
N VAL A 66 -5.25 -9.13 0.39
CA VAL A 66 -4.01 -8.42 0.72
C VAL A 66 -2.83 -9.16 0.11
N SER A 67 -1.91 -8.41 -0.49
CA SER A 67 -0.64 -8.92 -0.99
C SER A 67 0.52 -8.05 -0.50
N PHE A 68 1.69 -8.68 -0.34
CA PHE A 68 2.91 -8.02 0.09
C PHE A 68 3.99 -8.19 -0.97
N ILE A 69 4.59 -7.07 -1.36
CA ILE A 69 5.77 -7.03 -2.22
C ILE A 69 6.86 -6.33 -1.42
N TYR A 70 7.97 -7.01 -1.17
CA TYR A 70 9.14 -6.47 -0.48
C TYR A 70 10.24 -6.23 -1.50
N PHE A 71 10.92 -5.10 -1.46
CA PHE A 71 11.93 -4.80 -2.48
C PHE A 71 13.14 -4.02 -1.96
N SER A 72 14.27 -4.23 -2.61
CA SER A 72 15.49 -3.40 -2.54
C SER A 72 16.28 -3.58 -3.84
N ASP A 73 17.40 -4.31 -3.81
CA ASP A 73 18.15 -4.81 -4.97
C ASP A 73 17.34 -5.87 -5.72
N ASN A 74 16.60 -6.69 -4.98
CA ASN A 74 15.74 -7.75 -5.48
C ASN A 74 14.29 -7.50 -5.05
N VAL A 75 13.35 -8.13 -5.75
CA VAL A 75 11.92 -8.03 -5.44
C VAL A 75 11.39 -9.40 -5.02
N HIS A 76 10.78 -9.44 -3.84
CA HIS A 76 10.12 -10.62 -3.29
C HIS A 76 8.62 -10.39 -3.18
N VAL A 77 7.82 -11.30 -3.73
CA VAL A 77 6.36 -11.32 -3.54
C VAL A 77 6.03 -12.42 -2.56
N GLU A 78 5.28 -12.10 -1.50
CA GLU A 78 4.87 -13.10 -0.52
C GLU A 78 3.92 -14.12 -1.16
N GLU A 79 4.21 -15.41 -0.99
CA GLU A 79 3.45 -16.50 -1.57
C GLU A 79 3.27 -17.64 -0.57
N GLN A 80 2.05 -18.18 -0.46
CA GLN A 80 1.76 -19.36 0.35
C GLN A 80 0.87 -20.33 -0.42
N GLY A 81 1.44 -21.50 -0.75
CA GLY A 81 0.73 -22.56 -1.48
C GLY A 81 0.29 -22.13 -2.88
N GLY A 82 1.12 -21.37 -3.60
CA GLY A 82 0.81 -20.87 -4.95
C GLY A 82 -0.07 -19.60 -4.97
N ARG A 83 -0.58 -19.15 -3.81
CA ARG A 83 -1.43 -17.95 -3.71
C ARG A 83 -0.58 -16.74 -3.32
N LYS A 84 -0.83 -15.59 -3.96
CA LYS A 84 -0.11 -14.32 -3.73
C LYS A 84 -0.95 -13.23 -3.06
N TYR A 85 -2.24 -13.48 -2.86
CA TYR A 85 -3.13 -12.59 -2.13
C TYR A 85 -4.02 -13.39 -1.17
N PHE A 86 -4.22 -12.80 0.00
CA PHE A 86 -4.72 -13.50 1.18
C PHE A 86 -5.90 -12.75 1.79
N THR A 87 -6.71 -13.45 2.58
CA THR A 87 -7.66 -12.79 3.49
C THR A 87 -6.89 -11.92 4.51
N ILE A 88 -7.56 -10.97 5.17
CA ILE A 88 -6.89 -10.11 6.16
C ILE A 88 -6.25 -10.93 7.28
N ASP A 89 -6.93 -11.97 7.76
CA ASP A 89 -6.44 -12.80 8.88
C ASP A 89 -5.19 -13.60 8.48
N GLU A 90 -5.17 -14.17 7.27
CA GLU A 90 -3.96 -14.81 6.70
C GLU A 90 -2.84 -13.77 6.51
N ALA A 91 -3.17 -12.59 5.98
CA ALA A 91 -2.19 -11.53 5.72
C ALA A 91 -1.53 -11.02 7.00
N LEU A 92 -2.27 -10.92 8.11
CA LEU A 92 -1.73 -10.57 9.42
C LEU A 92 -0.68 -11.58 9.93
N GLN A 93 -0.81 -12.86 9.55
CA GLN A 93 0.15 -13.90 9.91
C GLN A 93 1.38 -13.92 8.99
N LEU A 94 1.21 -13.49 7.74
CA LEU A 94 2.25 -13.48 6.71
C LEU A 94 3.05 -12.17 6.64
N LEU A 95 2.55 -11.10 7.25
CA LEU A 95 3.25 -9.81 7.29
C LEU A 95 4.61 -9.96 7.98
N LYS A 96 5.66 -9.51 7.28
CA LYS A 96 7.05 -9.51 7.76
C LYS A 96 7.59 -8.09 7.73
N ASN A 97 8.67 -7.87 8.48
CA ASN A 97 9.42 -6.64 8.37
C ASN A 97 10.17 -6.60 7.02
N PRO A 98 10.10 -5.51 6.25
CA PRO A 98 10.72 -5.46 4.93
C PRO A 98 12.25 -5.62 4.95
N LEU A 99 12.94 -5.17 6.01
CA LEU A 99 14.38 -5.38 6.16
C LEU A 99 14.74 -6.86 6.35
N ASP A 100 13.85 -7.66 6.94
CA ASP A 100 14.12 -9.08 7.20
C ASP A 100 13.92 -9.95 5.93
N VAL A 101 13.25 -9.40 4.91
CA VAL A 101 12.90 -10.13 3.68
C VAL A 101 13.72 -9.66 2.48
N ALA A 102 13.87 -8.34 2.33
CA ALA A 102 14.45 -7.72 1.15
C ALA A 102 15.54 -6.71 1.53
N SER A 103 16.46 -7.06 2.44
CA SER A 103 17.61 -6.21 2.74
C SER A 103 18.52 -6.05 1.52
N GLY A 104 18.82 -4.81 1.13
CA GLY A 104 19.71 -4.51 0.00
C GLY A 104 20.29 -3.10 0.06
N LYS A 105 21.23 -2.78 -0.84
CA LYS A 105 21.87 -1.45 -0.87
C LYS A 105 21.19 -0.47 -1.82
N SER A 106 20.37 -0.98 -2.73
CA SER A 106 19.71 -0.24 -3.79
C SER A 106 18.19 -0.34 -3.64
N THR A 107 17.48 0.45 -4.43
CA THR A 107 16.05 0.67 -4.40
C THR A 107 15.51 0.53 -5.83
N SER A 108 14.95 -0.65 -6.15
CA SER A 108 14.34 -0.96 -7.45
C SER A 108 12.82 -0.75 -7.43
N ILE A 109 12.38 0.50 -7.54
CA ILE A 109 10.96 0.87 -7.64
C ILE A 109 10.35 0.30 -8.93
N ALA A 110 11.05 0.41 -10.06
CA ALA A 110 10.59 -0.11 -11.34
C ALA A 110 10.35 -1.62 -11.27
N GLY A 111 11.29 -2.38 -10.69
CA GLY A 111 11.15 -3.82 -10.48
C GLY A 111 9.95 -4.17 -9.59
N ALA A 112 9.79 -3.45 -8.48
CA ALA A 112 8.67 -3.64 -7.55
C ALA A 112 7.31 -3.37 -8.23
N LEU A 113 7.22 -2.30 -9.02
CA LEU A 113 6.01 -1.97 -9.78
C LEU A 113 5.72 -3.00 -10.88
N ARG A 114 6.73 -3.60 -11.53
CA ARG A 114 6.49 -4.68 -12.50
C ARG A 114 5.86 -5.90 -11.84
N LYS A 115 6.35 -6.29 -10.66
CA LYS A 115 5.73 -7.37 -9.87
C LYS A 115 4.32 -7.02 -9.40
N ALA A 116 4.09 -5.75 -9.07
CA ALA A 116 2.74 -5.29 -8.76
C ALA A 116 1.81 -5.34 -9.98
N LEU A 117 2.30 -5.03 -11.19
CA LEU A 117 1.55 -5.15 -12.43
C LEU A 117 1.21 -6.62 -12.75
N GLU A 118 2.19 -7.53 -12.63
CA GLU A 118 1.96 -8.99 -12.77
C GLU A 118 0.85 -9.48 -11.81
N LEU A 119 0.88 -9.01 -10.55
CA LEU A 119 -0.12 -9.34 -9.55
C LEU A 119 -1.51 -8.74 -9.89
N VAL A 120 -1.54 -7.52 -10.41
CA VAL A 120 -2.78 -6.87 -10.90
C VAL A 120 -3.40 -7.71 -12.01
N GLU A 121 -2.61 -8.16 -12.98
CA GLU A 121 -3.06 -8.99 -14.10
C GLU A 121 -3.50 -10.39 -13.67
N GLU A 122 -2.85 -10.97 -12.66
CA GLU A 122 -3.24 -12.25 -12.04
C GLU A 122 -4.60 -12.11 -11.33
N PHE A 123 -4.74 -11.12 -10.45
CA PHE A 123 -5.98 -10.84 -9.72
C PHE A 123 -7.15 -10.54 -10.66
N ASP A 124 -6.88 -9.80 -11.73
CA ASP A 124 -7.86 -9.45 -12.74
C ASP A 124 -8.44 -10.67 -13.49
N ARG A 125 -7.59 -11.67 -13.75
CA ARG A 125 -7.95 -12.93 -14.42
C ARG A 125 -8.45 -14.03 -13.49
N ASP A 126 -8.45 -13.82 -12.18
CA ASP A 126 -8.96 -14.83 -11.23
C ASP A 126 -10.49 -14.92 -11.26
N ASP A 127 -11.01 -15.88 -12.03
CA ASP A 127 -12.45 -16.13 -12.17
C ASP A 127 -13.12 -16.74 -10.92
N THR A 128 -12.34 -17.08 -9.88
CA THR A 128 -12.89 -17.55 -8.59
C THR A 128 -13.37 -16.41 -7.70
N LEU A 129 -12.99 -15.17 -8.01
CA LEU A 129 -13.36 -13.97 -7.28
C LEU A 129 -14.58 -13.27 -7.88
N PRO A 130 -15.27 -12.40 -7.10
CA PRO A 130 -16.34 -11.56 -7.63
C PRO A 130 -15.89 -10.74 -8.85
N THR A 131 -16.80 -10.51 -9.79
CA THR A 131 -16.53 -9.78 -11.04
C THR A 131 -16.21 -8.30 -10.79
N ASN A 132 -16.78 -7.70 -9.75
CA ASN A 132 -16.49 -6.32 -9.37
C ASN A 132 -15.18 -6.27 -8.55
N LYS A 133 -14.07 -6.10 -9.26
CA LYS A 133 -12.71 -6.09 -8.72
C LYS A 133 -12.18 -4.66 -8.61
N ARG A 134 -11.52 -4.36 -7.49
CA ARG A 134 -10.83 -3.09 -7.26
C ARG A 134 -9.42 -3.33 -6.72
N ILE A 135 -8.49 -2.44 -7.02
CA ILE A 135 -7.10 -2.57 -6.58
C ILE A 135 -6.58 -1.23 -6.08
N THR A 136 -5.96 -1.25 -4.89
CA THR A 136 -5.22 -0.13 -4.32
C THR A 136 -3.81 -0.59 -3.98
N LEU A 137 -2.82 0.06 -4.59
CA LEU A 137 -1.40 -0.15 -4.35
C LEU A 137 -0.86 0.96 -3.45
N PHE A 138 -0.12 0.57 -2.42
CA PHE A 138 0.61 1.48 -1.56
C PHE A 138 2.12 1.23 -1.74
N LEU A 139 2.81 2.18 -2.36
CA LEU A 139 4.27 2.17 -2.46
C LEU A 139 4.87 2.93 -1.29
N PHE A 140 5.57 2.22 -0.42
CA PHE A 140 6.35 2.77 0.68
C PHE A 140 7.81 2.70 0.31
N THR A 141 8.48 3.85 0.24
CA THR A 141 9.92 3.93 -0.06
C THR A 141 10.54 5.14 0.60
N ASP A 142 11.80 5.04 0.98
CA ASP A 142 12.57 6.16 1.50
C ASP A 142 13.63 6.70 0.53
N GLY A 143 13.79 6.06 -0.63
CA GLY A 143 14.87 6.32 -1.57
C GLY A 143 14.42 6.84 -2.93
N ALA A 144 15.40 7.35 -3.68
CA ALA A 144 15.32 7.50 -5.11
C ALA A 144 15.60 6.14 -5.80
N GLU A 145 14.89 5.86 -6.90
CA GLU A 145 15.25 4.77 -7.81
C GLU A 145 16.73 4.89 -8.21
N ASN A 146 17.49 3.83 -7.98
CA ASN A 146 18.92 3.79 -8.26
C ASN A 146 19.39 2.48 -8.92
N VAL A 147 18.45 1.61 -9.31
CA VAL A 147 18.73 0.41 -10.12
C VAL A 147 18.43 0.67 -11.58
N GLU A 148 17.33 1.36 -11.87
CA GLU A 148 16.87 1.69 -13.22
C GLU A 148 16.66 3.20 -13.44
N THR A 149 16.15 3.57 -14.61
CA THR A 149 15.88 4.98 -14.92
C THR A 149 14.53 5.42 -14.36
N LYS A 150 14.41 6.72 -14.06
CA LYS A 150 13.13 7.34 -13.68
C LYS A 150 12.03 7.11 -14.73
N ASP A 151 12.40 7.10 -16.01
CA ASP A 151 11.46 6.84 -17.10
C ASP A 151 10.93 5.40 -17.08
N ALA A 152 11.73 4.42 -16.68
CA ALA A 152 11.27 3.05 -16.49
C ALA A 152 10.22 2.97 -15.36
N VAL A 153 10.45 3.65 -14.25
CA VAL A 153 9.50 3.76 -13.13
C VAL A 153 8.18 4.39 -13.61
N LYS A 154 8.25 5.52 -14.32
CA LYS A 154 7.08 6.22 -14.87
C LYS A 154 6.32 5.35 -15.86
N HIS A 155 7.03 4.65 -16.74
CA HIS A 155 6.43 3.78 -17.75
C HIS A 155 5.59 2.68 -17.09
N VAL A 156 6.15 1.94 -16.14
CA VAL A 156 5.46 0.85 -15.44
C VAL A 156 4.30 1.39 -14.58
N ALA A 157 4.49 2.50 -13.88
CA ALA A 157 3.42 3.13 -13.12
C ALA A 157 2.25 3.55 -14.03
N ASN A 158 2.52 4.05 -15.23
CA ASN A 158 1.48 4.40 -16.20
C ASN A 158 0.76 3.16 -16.74
N GLN A 159 1.47 2.04 -16.95
CA GLN A 159 0.84 0.76 -17.30
C GLN A 159 -0.13 0.28 -16.21
N ILE A 160 0.29 0.35 -14.93
CA ILE A 160 -0.59 0.03 -13.79
C ILE A 160 -1.84 0.92 -13.82
N LYS A 161 -1.67 2.25 -13.93
CA LYS A 161 -2.81 3.20 -13.91
C LYS A 161 -3.73 3.04 -15.13
N ALA A 162 -3.21 2.62 -16.27
CA ALA A 162 -3.95 2.40 -17.51
C ALA A 162 -4.60 1.00 -17.60
N HIS A 163 -4.32 0.12 -16.64
CA HIS A 163 -4.92 -1.21 -16.59
C HIS A 163 -6.45 -1.11 -16.50
N ARG A 164 -7.19 -2.10 -17.05
CA ARG A 164 -8.66 -2.03 -17.18
C ARG A 164 -9.43 -1.88 -15.86
N LEU A 165 -8.84 -2.36 -14.75
CA LEU A 165 -9.40 -2.19 -13.40
C LEU A 165 -9.13 -0.80 -12.80
N ALA A 166 -8.44 0.07 -13.53
CA ALA A 166 -7.98 1.40 -13.10
C ALA A 166 -7.40 1.43 -11.67
N PRO A 167 -6.39 0.59 -11.33
CA PRO A 167 -5.79 0.56 -10.00
C PRO A 167 -5.38 1.95 -9.49
N ILE A 168 -5.55 2.16 -8.19
CA ILE A 168 -5.01 3.32 -7.50
C ILE A 168 -3.57 3.03 -7.12
N LEU A 169 -2.64 3.93 -7.45
CA LEU A 169 -1.28 3.93 -6.94
C LEU A 169 -1.11 5.12 -5.97
N ALA A 170 -1.01 4.82 -4.68
CA ALA A 170 -0.66 5.78 -3.65
C ALA A 170 0.81 5.62 -3.26
N THR A 171 1.54 6.73 -3.18
CA THR A 171 2.97 6.74 -2.81
C THR A 171 3.15 7.38 -1.44
N ILE A 172 3.98 6.76 -0.60
CA ILE A 172 4.26 7.17 0.76
C ILE A 172 5.78 7.24 0.91
N ALA A 173 6.28 8.44 1.12
CA ALA A 173 7.72 8.64 1.30
C ALA A 173 8.13 8.49 2.77
N PHE A 174 9.07 7.59 3.05
CA PHE A 174 9.67 7.36 4.36
C PHE A 174 11.09 7.91 4.46
N GLY A 175 11.56 8.69 3.48
CA GLY A 175 12.89 9.28 3.47
C GLY A 175 12.91 10.75 3.88
N THR A 176 14.08 11.25 4.25
CA THR A 176 14.27 12.68 4.46
C THR A 176 14.29 13.44 3.12
N GLU A 177 14.13 14.77 3.15
CA GLU A 177 13.99 15.64 1.95
C GLU A 177 15.17 15.56 0.96
N GLY A 178 16.32 14.98 1.35
CA GLY A 178 17.47 14.74 0.47
C GLY A 178 17.66 13.29 -0.01
N GLU A 179 16.90 12.34 0.51
CA GLU A 179 17.06 10.90 0.19
C GLU A 179 16.03 10.41 -0.84
N MET A 180 14.87 11.07 -0.89
CA MET A 180 13.76 10.70 -1.76
C MET A 180 13.69 11.54 -3.04
N ASP A 181 13.23 10.92 -4.12
CA ASP A 181 12.81 11.64 -5.33
C ASP A 181 11.32 12.01 -5.25
N LYS A 182 11.03 13.08 -4.51
CA LYS A 182 9.66 13.55 -4.24
C LYS A 182 8.86 13.82 -5.52
N ASP A 183 9.50 14.40 -6.53
CA ASP A 183 8.86 14.73 -7.79
C ASP A 183 8.46 13.47 -8.54
N LEU A 184 9.36 12.48 -8.62
CA LEU A 184 9.04 11.18 -9.21
C LEU A 184 7.89 10.49 -8.49
N LEU A 185 7.93 10.41 -7.15
CA LEU A 185 6.90 9.73 -6.35
C LEU A 185 5.53 10.41 -6.50
N MET A 186 5.50 11.74 -6.58
CA MET A 186 4.26 12.51 -6.79
C MET A 186 3.74 12.37 -8.23
N GLU A 187 4.64 12.32 -9.21
CA GLU A 187 4.29 12.15 -10.62
C GLU A 187 3.63 10.79 -10.88
N ILE A 188 4.21 9.72 -10.36
CA ILE A 188 3.69 8.36 -10.55
C ILE A 188 2.39 8.11 -9.79
N ALA A 189 2.18 8.79 -8.65
CA ALA A 189 0.96 8.69 -7.86
C ALA A 189 -0.31 9.00 -8.68
N SER A 190 -1.37 8.26 -8.41
CA SER A 190 -2.69 8.50 -8.97
C SER A 190 -3.26 9.83 -8.52
N GLU A 191 -4.15 10.38 -9.33
CA GLU A 191 -4.95 11.54 -8.95
C GLU A 191 -5.98 11.16 -7.89
N SER A 192 -6.23 12.11 -6.98
CA SER A 192 -7.26 11.99 -5.94
C SER A 192 -8.63 12.32 -6.50
N SER A 193 -9.62 11.45 -6.30
CA SER A 193 -11.03 11.76 -6.58
C SER A 193 -11.59 12.76 -5.56
N GLU A 194 -12.68 13.46 -5.90
CA GLU A 194 -13.33 14.39 -4.96
C GLU A 194 -13.81 13.69 -3.68
N ARG A 195 -14.23 12.43 -3.80
CA ARG A 195 -14.61 11.59 -2.66
C ARG A 195 -13.42 11.29 -1.76
N GLN A 196 -12.27 10.92 -2.34
CA GLN A 196 -11.03 10.71 -1.60
C GLN A 196 -10.59 12.02 -0.91
N LYS A 197 -10.58 13.15 -1.62
CA LYS A 197 -10.27 14.47 -1.05
C LYS A 197 -11.19 14.81 0.12
N ARG A 198 -12.49 14.50 0.04
CA ARG A 198 -13.44 14.72 1.13
C ARG A 198 -13.12 13.85 2.34
N HIS A 199 -12.86 12.56 2.17
CA HIS A 199 -12.54 11.66 3.28
C HIS A 199 -11.18 11.98 3.91
N LEU A 200 -10.18 12.37 3.10
CA LEU A 200 -8.87 12.82 3.58
C LEU A 200 -8.98 14.10 4.41
N ARG A 201 -9.88 15.02 4.05
CA ARG A 201 -10.20 16.21 4.87
C ARG A 201 -10.86 15.84 6.20
N ILE A 202 -11.85 14.95 6.18
CA ILE A 202 -12.55 14.48 7.39
C ILE A 202 -11.57 13.80 8.37
N ALA A 203 -10.64 13.01 7.83
CA ALA A 203 -9.61 12.34 8.61
C ALA A 203 -8.43 13.26 9.01
N LYS A 204 -8.49 14.57 8.71
CA LYS A 204 -7.42 15.54 8.99
C LYS A 204 -6.05 15.15 8.39
N VAL A 205 -6.07 14.49 7.24
CA VAL A 205 -4.85 14.10 6.49
C VAL A 205 -4.54 15.09 5.38
N ALA A 206 -5.54 15.80 4.86
CA ALA A 206 -5.38 16.69 3.71
C ALA A 206 -4.32 17.79 3.90
N GLU A 207 -4.13 18.30 5.13
CA GLU A 207 -3.11 19.30 5.46
C GLU A 207 -1.67 18.75 5.39
N HIS A 208 -1.52 17.43 5.39
CA HIS A 208 -0.22 16.75 5.31
C HIS A 208 0.15 16.34 3.88
N LEU A 209 -0.72 16.62 2.90
CA LEU A 209 -0.48 16.31 1.49
C LEU A 209 0.22 17.48 0.81
N PRO A 210 1.40 17.28 0.19
CA PRO A 210 2.07 18.33 -0.58
C PRO A 210 1.24 18.83 -1.77
N ASN A 211 0.39 17.95 -2.32
CA ASN A 211 -0.53 18.27 -3.40
C ASN A 211 -1.86 17.53 -3.19
N ALA A 212 -2.94 18.27 -2.93
CA ALA A 212 -4.26 17.69 -2.66
C ALA A 212 -4.88 16.95 -3.86
N ASN A 213 -4.33 17.10 -5.07
CA ASN A 213 -4.78 16.39 -6.26
C ASN A 213 -4.04 15.06 -6.47
N LYS A 214 -3.00 14.76 -5.68
CA LYS A 214 -2.20 13.54 -5.83
C LYS A 214 -2.29 12.69 -4.57
N LEU A 215 -2.37 11.36 -4.77
CA LEU A 215 -2.33 10.39 -3.68
C LEU A 215 -0.89 10.14 -3.24
N PHE A 216 -0.24 11.21 -2.80
CA PHE A 216 1.12 11.20 -2.31
C PHE A 216 1.17 11.86 -0.94
N VAL A 217 1.81 11.19 0.02
CA VAL A 217 2.05 11.74 1.34
C VAL A 217 3.53 11.61 1.69
N ASP A 218 4.11 12.74 2.07
CA ASP A 218 5.44 12.82 2.66
C ASP A 218 5.37 12.27 4.08
N GLY A 219 6.35 11.52 4.56
CA GLY A 219 6.40 10.94 5.91
C GLY A 219 7.25 11.72 6.90
N HIS A 220 8.00 12.74 6.46
CA HIS A 220 8.91 13.52 7.30
C HIS A 220 8.43 14.95 7.52
N VAL A 221 8.86 15.54 8.64
CA VAL A 221 8.83 16.99 8.89
C VAL A 221 10.14 17.35 9.56
N GLY A 222 10.93 18.25 8.95
CA GLY A 222 12.21 18.67 9.54
C GLY A 222 13.25 17.55 9.68
N GLY A 223 13.19 16.52 8.82
CA GLY A 223 14.15 15.41 8.83
C GLY A 223 13.85 14.29 9.83
N GLU A 224 12.68 14.29 10.46
CA GLU A 224 12.23 13.17 11.30
C GLU A 224 10.78 12.74 11.00
N ILE A 225 10.47 11.47 11.26
CA ILE A 225 9.08 11.00 11.35
C ILE A 225 8.55 11.35 12.74
N THR A 226 7.71 12.38 12.84
CA THR A 226 7.06 12.75 14.10
C THR A 226 5.88 11.84 14.41
N LYS A 227 5.44 11.78 15.68
CA LYS A 227 4.26 11.01 16.09
C LYS A 227 2.99 11.43 15.33
N GLN A 228 2.76 12.74 15.19
CA GLN A 228 1.63 13.28 14.42
C GLN A 228 1.69 12.80 12.96
N LYS A 229 2.89 12.79 12.39
CA LYS A 229 3.09 12.38 11.01
C LYS A 229 2.85 10.89 10.82
N ALA A 230 3.33 10.04 11.72
CA ALA A 230 3.02 8.60 11.72
C ALA A 230 1.51 8.34 11.81
N GLU A 231 0.76 9.12 12.60
CA GLU A 231 -0.70 9.03 12.67
C GLU A 231 -1.37 9.47 11.36
N ALA A 232 -0.89 10.55 10.74
CA ALA A 232 -1.37 11.00 9.43
C ALA A 232 -1.16 9.94 8.35
N LEU A 233 0.00 9.27 8.33
CA LEU A 233 0.29 8.17 7.40
C LEU A 233 -0.67 6.98 7.59
N ARG A 234 -0.92 6.58 8.84
CA ARG A 234 -1.89 5.51 9.17
C ARG A 234 -3.29 5.88 8.68
N ASN A 235 -3.72 7.10 8.93
CA ASN A 235 -5.03 7.58 8.50
C ASN A 235 -5.11 7.69 6.97
N PHE A 236 -4.05 8.10 6.29
CA PHE A 236 -3.96 8.16 4.84
C PHE A 236 -4.20 6.77 4.23
N VAL A 237 -3.41 5.77 4.64
CA VAL A 237 -3.53 4.40 4.14
C VAL A 237 -4.92 3.84 4.44
N TYR A 238 -5.40 3.97 5.69
CA TYR A 238 -6.72 3.49 6.07
C TYR A 238 -7.85 4.13 5.26
N VAL A 239 -7.82 5.45 5.06
CA VAL A 239 -8.83 6.15 4.26
C VAL A 239 -8.84 5.62 2.84
N LEU A 240 -7.68 5.42 2.22
CA LEU A 240 -7.61 4.91 0.86
C LEU A 240 -8.04 3.44 0.75
N SER A 241 -7.74 2.59 1.75
CA SER A 241 -8.27 1.23 1.81
C SER A 241 -9.79 1.17 2.01
N ALA A 242 -10.39 2.19 2.62
CA ALA A 242 -11.82 2.24 2.91
C ALA A 242 -12.66 2.98 1.85
N THR A 243 -12.03 3.81 1.00
CA THR A 243 -12.73 4.75 0.12
C THR A 243 -12.63 4.34 -1.35
N LYS A 244 -13.79 4.13 -1.99
CA LYS A 244 -13.86 3.78 -3.41
C LYS A 244 -13.41 4.97 -4.29
N LYS A 245 -12.69 4.67 -5.38
CA LYS A 245 -12.65 5.53 -6.57
C LYS A 245 -13.89 5.21 -7.40
N GLU A 246 -14.66 6.22 -7.75
CA GLU A 246 -15.74 6.06 -8.73
C GLU A 246 -15.08 6.09 -10.11
N GLY A 247 -15.38 5.06 -10.91
CA GLY A 247 -14.95 4.94 -12.30
C GLY A 247 -15.79 5.80 -13.22
#